data_AF-A0A8H9HAQ6-F1
#
_entry.id   AF-A0A8H9HAQ6-F1
#
_cell.length_a   1.000
_cell.length_b   1.000
_cell.length_c   1.000
_cell.angle_alpha   90.00
_cell.angle_beta   90.00
_cell.angle_gamma   90.00
#
_symmetry.space_group_name_H-M   'P 1'
#
loop_
_entity.id
_entity.type
_entity.pdbx_description
1 polymer ?
#
loop_
_entity_poly.entity_id
_entity_poly.type
_entity_poly.pdbx_seq_one_letter_code
_entity_poly.pdbx_strand_id
1 'polypeptide(L)'
;MTRVRLRPLGFREDGDGWVVGRVETGVCIAVPHAGKRAIELLDSGRTIPETREELRTELRAELDVSAFVDDLAAVGMVESIGDRVFADTGTPAPSLPRITGRMVRWTLSPVLHAALGLLVFSGFVAAVLRPEVVPRWRSLLWSDHGTLIVLSEVALVAVLVSLHELAHLLTARAAGVPGRIRVDTRLQFLAAQTDVSGIWLAERRIRLTVYLAGIAVDASVLAGCLLGTALFGGNVLLSVIALTEMTGLALQFFVFMRTDLYFLVQDLAGCRNLYADATAFVLHLLRRVARASTSDPLAGLERRQRRFVRLYSALLVAGTGLCLGVFLLISVPFTVALLARSIDGLSRHDDMLGVVDALVTLGVVAGYQGVWARAWLRRHGPRVRRLVARLTRPARSAGLRGVCPPRD
;
A
#
# COMPACT_ATOMS: atom_id res chain seq x y z
N MET A 1 2.03 12.39 -41.39
CA MET A 1 2.92 12.65 -40.23
C MET A 1 2.17 12.26 -38.96
N THR A 2 2.75 11.41 -38.12
CA THR A 2 2.04 10.85 -36.94
C THR A 2 2.01 11.87 -35.81
N ARG A 3 0.83 12.41 -35.52
CA ARG A 3 0.56 13.27 -34.34
C ARG A 3 0.19 12.40 -33.14
N VAL A 4 0.55 12.86 -31.96
CA VAL A 4 0.23 12.21 -30.69
C VAL A 4 -0.65 13.15 -29.90
N ARG A 5 -1.74 12.62 -29.35
CA ARG A 5 -2.59 13.36 -28.41
C ARG A 5 -2.43 12.72 -27.04
N LEU A 6 -1.88 13.49 -26.11
CA LEU A 6 -1.68 13.05 -24.73
C LEU A 6 -2.93 13.30 -23.89
N ARG A 7 -3.10 12.50 -22.84
CA ARG A 7 -4.10 12.78 -21.80
C ARG A 7 -3.56 13.85 -20.85
N PRO A 8 -4.37 14.46 -19.97
CA PRO A 8 -3.87 15.40 -18.97
C PRO A 8 -2.84 14.72 -18.04
N LEU A 9 -1.60 15.21 -18.07
CA LEU A 9 -0.49 14.72 -17.25
C LEU A 9 -0.07 15.77 -16.22
N GLY A 10 0.26 15.33 -15.01
CA GLY A 10 0.97 16.12 -14.02
C GLY A 10 2.47 15.80 -14.05
N PHE A 11 3.28 16.76 -13.61
CA PHE A 11 4.74 16.70 -13.64
C PHE A 11 5.30 17.09 -12.28
N ARG A 12 6.35 16.39 -11.83
CA ARG A 12 7.13 16.75 -10.66
C ARG A 12 8.59 16.44 -10.87
N GLU A 13 9.47 17.35 -10.50
CA GLU A 13 10.91 17.13 -10.49
C GLU A 13 11.30 16.08 -9.43
N ASP A 14 12.22 15.17 -9.78
CA ASP A 14 12.63 14.05 -8.95
C ASP A 14 14.12 13.70 -9.16
N GLY A 15 15.00 14.42 -8.46
CA GLY A 15 16.44 14.23 -8.58
C GLY A 15 16.95 14.68 -9.95
N ASP A 16 17.52 13.75 -10.72
CA ASP A 16 18.03 13.96 -12.08
C ASP A 16 16.98 13.79 -13.18
N GLY A 17 15.72 13.55 -12.79
CA GLY A 17 14.63 13.30 -13.72
C GLY A 17 13.30 13.87 -13.26
N TRP A 18 12.23 13.33 -13.83
CA TRP A 18 10.86 13.79 -13.61
C TRP A 18 9.96 12.61 -13.34
N VAL A 19 9.00 12.79 -12.43
CA VAL A 19 7.84 11.92 -12.30
C VAL A 19 6.69 12.53 -13.09
N VAL A 20 6.13 11.75 -14.01
CA VAL A 20 5.03 12.15 -14.88
C VAL A 20 3.90 11.15 -14.74
N GLY A 21 2.65 11.62 -14.69
CA GLY A 21 1.54 10.71 -14.51
C GLY A 21 0.16 11.34 -14.52
N ARG A 22 -0.85 10.49 -14.35
CA ARG A 22 -2.26 10.89 -14.24
C ARG A 22 -2.68 10.82 -12.77
N VAL A 23 -2.95 11.97 -12.16
CA VAL A 23 -3.37 12.07 -10.74
C VAL A 23 -4.61 11.19 -10.45
N GLU A 24 -5.58 11.19 -11.37
CA GLU A 24 -6.87 10.54 -11.17
C GLU A 24 -6.81 9.00 -11.21
N THR A 25 -5.90 8.46 -12.02
CA THR A 25 -5.66 7.01 -12.09
C THR A 25 -4.60 6.56 -11.10
N GLY A 26 -3.72 7.47 -10.67
CA GLY A 26 -2.58 7.19 -9.80
C GLY A 26 -1.40 6.55 -10.53
N VAL A 27 -1.45 6.46 -11.87
CA VAL A 27 -0.37 5.90 -12.69
C VAL A 27 0.70 6.96 -12.90
N CYS A 28 1.89 6.71 -12.37
CA CYS A 28 3.06 7.57 -12.50
C CYS A 28 4.25 6.76 -12.99
N ILE A 29 5.09 7.38 -13.83
CA ILE A 29 6.36 6.85 -14.30
C ILE A 29 7.45 7.87 -14.03
N ALA A 30 8.70 7.41 -13.92
CA ALA A 30 9.84 8.28 -13.91
C ALA A 30 10.48 8.34 -15.29
N VAL A 31 10.80 9.54 -15.75
CA VAL A 31 11.42 9.81 -17.05
C VAL A 31 12.64 10.71 -16.89
N PRO A 32 13.67 10.57 -17.73
CA PRO A 32 14.77 11.53 -17.76
C PRO A 32 14.30 12.88 -18.30
N HIS A 33 15.13 13.92 -18.18
CA HIS A 33 14.84 15.26 -18.70
C HIS A 33 14.43 15.24 -20.19
N ALA A 34 15.14 14.46 -21.02
CA ALA A 34 14.81 14.28 -22.44
C ALA A 34 13.40 13.69 -22.64
N GLY A 35 12.96 12.78 -21.78
CA GLY A 35 11.61 12.20 -21.84
C GLY A 35 10.54 13.23 -21.49
N LYS A 36 10.74 14.04 -20.45
CA LYS A 36 9.84 15.15 -20.11
C LYS A 36 9.76 16.18 -21.25
N ARG A 37 10.89 16.53 -21.84
CA ARG A 37 10.95 17.45 -22.98
C ARG A 37 10.22 16.90 -24.20
N ALA A 38 10.35 15.60 -24.48
CA ALA A 38 9.61 14.93 -25.54
C ALA A 38 8.10 15.07 -25.33
N ILE A 39 7.62 14.88 -24.10
CA ILE A 39 6.21 15.03 -23.75
C ILE A 39 5.72 16.46 -24.02
N GLU A 40 6.47 17.48 -23.61
CA GLU A 40 6.10 18.89 -23.87
C GLU A 40 6.04 19.23 -25.36
N LEU A 41 6.99 18.74 -26.15
CA LEU A 41 7.01 18.96 -27.60
C LEU A 41 5.79 18.30 -28.26
N LEU A 42 5.47 17.07 -27.88
CA LEU A 42 4.28 16.36 -28.37
C LEU A 42 2.98 17.07 -27.96
N ASP A 43 2.90 17.55 -26.72
CA ASP A 43 1.74 18.29 -26.20
C ASP A 43 1.54 19.64 -26.91
N SER A 44 2.64 20.29 -27.34
CA SER A 44 2.60 21.49 -28.18
C SER A 44 2.15 21.24 -29.64
N GLY A 45 1.86 19.98 -29.99
CA GLY A 45 1.35 19.58 -31.31
C GLY A 45 2.43 19.16 -32.31
N ARG A 46 3.69 19.02 -31.89
CA ARG A 46 4.76 18.48 -32.74
C ARG A 46 4.51 17.01 -33.05
N THR A 47 4.96 16.60 -34.23
CA THR A 47 4.93 15.20 -34.67
C THR A 47 6.09 14.41 -34.06
N ILE A 48 6.01 13.08 -34.12
CA ILE A 48 7.09 12.20 -33.64
C ILE A 48 8.45 12.54 -34.29
N PRO A 49 8.54 12.71 -35.63
CA PRO A 49 9.81 13.07 -36.27
C PRO A 49 10.34 14.46 -35.87
N GLU A 50 9.48 15.48 -35.80
CA GLU A 50 9.87 16.82 -35.38
C GLU A 50 10.39 16.83 -33.94
N THR A 51 9.71 16.10 -33.04
CA THR A 51 10.14 15.96 -31.64
C THR A 51 11.51 15.30 -31.55
N ARG A 52 11.75 14.25 -32.34
CA ARG A 52 13.04 13.56 -32.38
C ARG A 52 14.17 14.50 -32.84
N GLU A 53 13.91 15.31 -33.86
CA GLU A 53 14.91 16.24 -34.41
C GLU A 53 15.22 17.39 -33.44
N GLU A 54 14.19 17.94 -32.80
CA GLU A 54 14.34 18.98 -31.79
C GLU A 54 15.15 18.47 -30.58
N LEU A 55 14.85 17.26 -30.08
CA LEU A 55 15.58 16.67 -28.95
C LEU A 55 17.07 16.41 -29.27
N ARG A 56 17.37 16.03 -30.52
CA ARG A 56 18.75 15.88 -30.98
C ARG A 56 19.48 17.22 -31.05
N THR A 57 18.80 18.26 -31.50
CA THR A 57 19.37 19.60 -31.64
C THR A 57 19.57 20.27 -30.28
N GLU A 58 18.54 20.26 -29.43
CA GLU A 58 18.50 20.96 -28.15
C GLU A 58 19.31 20.22 -27.06
N LEU A 59 19.08 18.91 -26.91
CA LEU A 59 19.60 18.12 -25.79
C LEU A 59 20.69 17.14 -26.18
N ARG A 60 21.03 17.04 -27.48
CA ARG A 60 21.95 16.01 -28.03
C ARG A 60 21.56 14.60 -27.58
N ALA A 61 20.27 14.37 -27.37
CA ALA A 61 19.74 13.12 -26.85
C ALA A 61 19.20 12.25 -27.98
N GLU A 62 19.68 11.01 -28.10
CA GLU A 62 19.13 10.02 -29.00
C GLU A 62 17.99 9.24 -28.32
N LEU A 63 16.82 9.88 -28.22
CA LEU A 63 15.61 9.22 -27.73
C LEU A 63 14.83 8.62 -28.91
N ASP A 64 14.49 7.33 -28.82
CA ASP A 64 13.48 6.77 -29.71
C ASP A 64 12.08 7.20 -29.27
N VAL A 65 11.65 8.35 -29.79
CA VAL A 65 10.35 8.94 -29.50
C VAL A 65 9.19 8.00 -29.86
N SER A 66 9.32 7.14 -30.89
CA SER A 66 8.24 6.24 -31.28
C SER A 66 8.01 5.17 -30.21
N ALA A 67 9.07 4.46 -29.83
CA ALA A 67 9.01 3.44 -28.78
C ALA A 67 8.57 4.05 -27.44
N PHE A 68 9.08 5.24 -27.11
CA PHE A 68 8.69 5.95 -25.90
C PHE A 68 7.19 6.29 -25.86
N VAL A 69 6.61 6.73 -26.98
CA VAL A 69 5.16 7.02 -27.04
C VAL A 69 4.33 5.74 -26.96
N ASP A 70 4.76 4.64 -27.57
CA ASP A 70 4.08 3.35 -27.41
C ASP A 70 4.11 2.87 -25.94
N ASP A 71 5.22 3.07 -25.22
CA ASP A 71 5.32 2.80 -23.79
C ASP A 71 4.38 3.69 -22.96
N LEU A 72 4.28 4.99 -23.28
CA LEU A 72 3.31 5.91 -22.66
C LEU A 72 1.87 5.47 -22.91
N ALA A 73 1.58 4.97 -24.12
CA ALA A 73 0.26 4.46 -24.47
C ALA A 73 -0.07 3.18 -23.69
N ALA A 74 0.90 2.29 -23.51
CA ALA A 74 0.74 1.05 -22.74
C ALA A 74 0.39 1.29 -21.27
N VAL A 75 0.84 2.41 -20.69
CA VAL A 75 0.49 2.83 -19.32
C VAL A 75 -0.72 3.78 -19.25
N GLY A 76 -1.40 4.04 -20.38
CA GLY A 76 -2.64 4.81 -20.43
C GLY A 76 -2.46 6.32 -20.31
N MET A 77 -1.31 6.86 -20.74
CA MET A 77 -1.00 8.30 -20.78
C MET A 77 -1.33 8.94 -22.13
N VAL A 78 -1.52 8.14 -23.18
CA VAL A 78 -1.84 8.59 -24.54
C VAL A 78 -3.33 8.42 -24.84
N GLU A 79 -3.93 9.40 -25.51
CA GLU A 79 -5.29 9.34 -26.03
C GLU A 79 -5.31 8.75 -27.44
N SER A 80 -4.45 9.25 -28.34
CA SER A 80 -4.30 8.72 -29.69
C SER A 80 -2.89 8.91 -30.29
N ILE A 81 -2.56 8.03 -31.25
CA ILE A 81 -1.36 8.11 -32.09
C ILE A 81 -1.83 7.99 -33.55
N GLY A 82 -1.85 9.11 -34.28
CA GLY A 82 -2.54 9.18 -35.57
C GLY A 82 -3.99 8.72 -35.43
N ASP A 83 -4.39 7.71 -36.21
CA ASP A 83 -5.75 7.15 -36.18
C ASP A 83 -5.96 6.10 -35.08
N ARG A 84 -4.90 5.65 -34.41
CA ARG A 84 -4.98 4.69 -33.32
C ARG A 84 -5.46 5.40 -32.05
N VAL A 85 -6.71 5.16 -31.65
CA VAL A 85 -7.27 5.67 -30.39
C VAL A 85 -7.13 4.62 -29.29
N PHE A 86 -6.62 5.02 -28.14
CA PHE A 86 -6.44 4.15 -26.97
C PHE A 86 -7.63 4.30 -26.03
N ALA A 87 -8.26 3.19 -25.68
CA ALA A 87 -9.36 3.17 -24.72
C ALA A 87 -8.91 3.77 -23.38
N ASP A 88 -9.68 4.70 -22.83
CA ASP A 88 -9.47 5.08 -21.43
C ASP A 88 -10.00 3.95 -20.57
N THR A 89 -9.13 3.35 -19.75
CA THR A 89 -9.56 2.35 -18.75
C THR A 89 -10.45 2.97 -17.66
N GLY A 90 -10.72 4.28 -17.76
CA GLY A 90 -11.54 5.05 -16.85
C GLY A 90 -10.77 5.39 -15.57
N THR A 91 -11.25 6.41 -14.86
CA THR A 91 -10.79 6.72 -13.52
C THR A 91 -11.55 5.83 -12.54
N PRO A 92 -10.87 4.98 -11.74
CA PRO A 92 -11.63 4.12 -10.85
C PRO A 92 -12.45 4.92 -9.83
N ALA A 93 -13.61 4.39 -9.43
CA ALA A 93 -14.53 5.13 -8.58
C ALA A 93 -13.87 5.52 -7.24
N PRO A 94 -13.95 6.79 -6.82
CA PRO A 94 -13.43 7.20 -5.54
C PRO A 94 -14.24 6.68 -4.35
N SER A 95 -13.56 6.49 -3.21
CA SER A 95 -14.26 6.28 -1.94
C SER A 95 -14.80 7.60 -1.39
N LEU A 96 -16.00 7.58 -0.83
CA LEU A 96 -16.66 8.74 -0.22
C LEU A 96 -16.67 10.00 -1.13
N PRO A 97 -17.24 9.92 -2.35
CA PRO A 97 -17.17 11.00 -3.35
C PRO A 97 -17.76 12.35 -2.90
N ARG A 98 -18.62 12.34 -1.87
CA ARG A 98 -19.21 13.55 -1.27
C ARG A 98 -18.18 14.40 -0.53
N ILE A 99 -17.05 13.81 -0.11
CA ILE A 99 -15.96 14.54 0.56
C ILE A 99 -15.09 15.19 -0.52
N THR A 100 -15.24 16.50 -0.69
CA THR A 100 -14.45 17.27 -1.65
C THR A 100 -13.14 17.76 -1.02
N GLY A 101 -12.11 17.98 -1.84
CA GLY A 101 -10.83 18.49 -1.36
C GLY A 101 -10.95 19.81 -0.60
N ARG A 102 -11.88 20.69 -1.01
CA ARG A 102 -12.15 21.98 -0.34
C ARG A 102 -12.58 21.80 1.12
N MET A 103 -13.44 20.82 1.40
CA MET A 103 -13.96 20.56 2.75
C MET A 103 -12.87 20.13 3.73
N VAL A 104 -11.80 19.51 3.22
CA VAL A 104 -10.75 18.89 4.04
C VAL A 104 -9.39 19.54 3.87
N ARG A 105 -9.30 20.72 3.23
CA ARG A 105 -8.02 21.47 3.09
C ARG A 105 -7.33 21.74 4.42
N TRP A 106 -8.10 21.88 5.50
CA TRP A 106 -7.58 22.09 6.85
C TRP A 106 -6.69 20.93 7.34
N THR A 107 -6.85 19.73 6.78
CA THR A 107 -5.99 18.56 7.11
C THR A 107 -4.54 18.75 6.68
N LEU A 108 -4.23 19.68 5.77
CA LEU A 108 -2.86 20.04 5.39
C LEU A 108 -2.33 21.26 6.16
N SER A 109 -3.10 21.79 7.11
CA SER A 109 -2.73 22.98 7.88
C SER A 109 -1.55 22.69 8.81
N PRO A 110 -0.48 23.51 8.81
CA PRO A 110 0.60 23.37 9.79
C PRO A 110 0.12 23.54 11.23
N VAL A 111 -0.94 24.33 11.45
CA VAL A 111 -1.53 24.54 12.79
C VAL A 111 -2.13 23.25 13.32
N LEU A 112 -2.85 22.50 12.47
CA LEU A 112 -3.38 21.19 12.85
C LEU A 112 -2.22 20.24 13.20
N HIS A 113 -1.20 20.16 12.34
CA HIS A 113 -0.05 19.29 12.59
C HIS A 113 0.66 19.63 13.91
N ALA A 114 0.83 20.92 14.22
CA ALA A 114 1.40 21.37 15.48
C ALA A 114 0.51 21.01 16.68
N ALA A 115 -0.82 21.16 16.56
CA ALA A 115 -1.77 20.79 17.60
C ALA A 115 -1.77 19.28 17.87
N LEU A 116 -1.79 18.44 16.83
CA LEU A 116 -1.68 16.99 16.97
C LEU A 116 -0.31 16.59 17.55
N GLY A 117 0.77 17.23 17.10
CA GLY A 117 2.10 17.01 17.65
C GLY A 117 2.19 17.35 19.15
N LEU A 118 1.59 18.47 19.57
CA LEU A 118 1.51 18.86 20.98
C LEU A 118 0.66 17.88 21.80
N LEU A 119 -0.46 17.41 21.25
CA LEU A 119 -1.30 16.39 21.90
C LEU A 119 -0.53 15.10 22.12
N VAL A 120 0.12 14.58 21.07
CA VAL A 120 0.94 13.37 21.13
C VAL A 120 2.09 13.53 22.12
N PHE A 121 2.79 14.66 22.07
CA PHE A 121 3.86 14.98 23.02
C PHE A 121 3.35 15.01 24.45
N SER A 122 2.19 15.61 24.70
CA SER A 122 1.58 15.68 26.04
C SER A 122 1.19 14.29 26.56
N GLY A 123 0.61 13.43 25.71
CA GLY A 123 0.30 12.05 26.06
C GLY A 123 1.56 11.23 26.36
N PHE A 124 2.64 11.42 25.59
CA PHE A 124 3.94 10.82 25.86
C PHE A 124 4.52 11.28 27.21
N VAL A 125 4.51 12.58 27.49
CA VAL A 125 4.95 13.14 28.78
C VAL A 125 4.13 12.56 29.93
N ALA A 126 2.81 12.43 29.78
CA ALA A 126 1.96 11.79 30.78
C ALA A 126 2.37 10.33 31.02
N ALA A 127 2.61 9.54 29.98
CA ALA A 127 3.05 8.16 30.11
C ALA A 127 4.43 8.02 30.80
N VAL A 128 5.35 8.96 30.57
CA VAL A 128 6.69 8.93 31.19
C VAL A 128 6.64 9.39 32.65
N LEU A 129 5.94 10.48 32.95
CA LEU A 129 5.88 11.05 34.30
C LEU A 129 4.91 10.31 35.22
N ARG A 130 3.93 9.62 34.66
CA ARG A 130 2.93 8.82 35.37
C ARG A 130 2.74 7.45 34.70
N PRO A 131 3.70 6.52 34.86
CA PRO A 131 3.64 5.21 34.21
C PRO A 131 2.35 4.41 34.49
N GLU A 132 1.65 4.71 35.58
CA GLU A 132 0.35 4.14 35.93
C GLU A 132 -0.78 4.47 34.94
N VAL A 133 -0.63 5.51 34.11
CA VAL A 133 -1.62 5.84 33.07
C VAL A 133 -1.50 4.92 31.85
N VAL A 134 -0.37 4.21 31.71
CA VAL A 134 -0.18 3.23 30.63
C VAL A 134 -0.92 1.94 31.02
N PRO A 135 -1.94 1.52 30.25
CA PRO A 135 -2.74 0.36 30.59
C PRO A 135 -1.91 -0.94 30.55
N ARG A 136 -2.30 -1.90 31.38
CA ARG A 136 -1.70 -3.24 31.40
C ARG A 136 -2.50 -4.17 30.49
N TRP A 137 -1.86 -5.17 29.89
CA TRP A 137 -2.51 -6.14 29.01
C TRP A 137 -3.76 -6.80 29.62
N ARG A 138 -3.83 -6.93 30.95
CA ARG A 138 -4.99 -7.46 31.67
C ARG A 138 -6.26 -6.63 31.46
N SER A 139 -6.15 -5.36 31.10
CA SER A 139 -7.31 -4.50 30.77
C SER A 139 -8.07 -4.97 29.52
N LEU A 140 -7.46 -5.80 28.66
CA LEU A 140 -8.17 -6.46 27.56
C LEU A 140 -9.14 -7.55 28.06
N LEU A 141 -8.94 -8.07 29.28
CA LEU A 141 -9.77 -9.08 29.92
C LEU A 141 -10.82 -8.41 30.83
N TRP A 142 -11.59 -7.49 30.29
CA TRP A 142 -12.52 -6.65 31.05
C TRP A 142 -13.88 -7.31 31.34
N SER A 143 -14.15 -8.46 30.73
CA SER A 143 -15.38 -9.22 30.92
C SER A 143 -15.05 -10.70 31.15
N ASP A 144 -15.86 -11.39 31.96
CA ASP A 144 -15.79 -12.84 32.11
C ASP A 144 -16.28 -13.58 30.85
N HIS A 145 -16.96 -12.86 29.94
CA HIS A 145 -17.46 -13.40 28.68
C HIS A 145 -16.46 -13.15 27.55
N GLY A 146 -15.72 -14.20 27.16
CA GLY A 146 -14.74 -14.14 26.06
C GLY A 146 -15.34 -13.66 24.73
N THR A 147 -16.57 -14.07 24.42
CA THR A 147 -17.31 -13.59 23.24
C THR A 147 -17.49 -12.07 23.24
N LEU A 148 -17.80 -11.44 24.39
CA LEU A 148 -17.95 -9.99 24.46
C LEU A 148 -16.63 -9.27 24.23
N ILE A 149 -15.53 -9.81 24.77
CA ILE A 149 -14.18 -9.27 24.53
C ILE A 149 -13.86 -9.32 23.03
N VAL A 150 -14.01 -10.48 22.39
CA VAL A 150 -13.64 -10.68 20.98
C VAL A 150 -14.49 -9.81 20.05
N LEU A 151 -15.82 -9.80 20.22
CA LEU A 151 -16.70 -9.00 19.37
C LEU A 151 -16.45 -7.50 19.54
N SER A 152 -16.23 -7.05 20.78
CA SER A 152 -15.91 -5.64 21.05
C SER A 152 -14.57 -5.25 20.46
N GLU A 153 -13.56 -6.12 20.53
CA GLU A 153 -12.24 -5.88 19.94
C GLU A 153 -12.32 -5.83 18.41
N VAL A 154 -13.05 -6.75 17.78
CA VAL A 154 -13.26 -6.74 16.32
C VAL A 154 -13.94 -5.44 15.88
N ALA A 155 -14.98 -5.01 16.60
CA ALA A 155 -15.68 -3.76 16.32
C ALA A 155 -14.77 -2.55 16.51
N LEU A 156 -14.00 -2.52 17.60
CA LEU A 156 -13.07 -1.44 17.92
C LEU A 156 -11.97 -1.34 16.86
N VAL A 157 -11.29 -2.45 16.53
CA VAL A 157 -10.25 -2.47 15.48
C VAL A 157 -10.82 -2.01 14.15
N ALA A 158 -12.05 -2.42 13.79
CA ALA A 158 -12.68 -1.97 12.55
C ALA A 158 -12.91 -0.44 12.55
N VAL A 159 -13.30 0.15 13.69
CA VAL A 159 -13.46 1.60 13.83
C VAL A 159 -12.11 2.31 13.73
N LEU A 160 -11.09 1.88 14.49
CA LEU A 160 -9.78 2.53 14.51
C LEU A 160 -9.09 2.44 13.14
N VAL A 161 -9.10 1.27 12.50
CA VAL A 161 -8.59 1.12 11.13
C VAL A 161 -9.37 1.99 10.14
N SER A 162 -10.69 2.13 10.31
CA SER A 162 -11.47 3.02 9.44
C SER A 162 -11.10 4.49 9.64
N LEU A 163 -10.83 4.92 10.88
CA LEU A 163 -10.36 6.28 11.18
C LEU A 163 -8.97 6.53 10.58
N HIS A 164 -8.06 5.57 10.72
CA HIS A 164 -6.73 5.58 10.13
C HIS A 164 -6.78 5.76 8.60
N GLU A 165 -7.55 4.91 7.91
CA GLU A 165 -7.70 5.00 6.46
C GLU A 165 -8.43 6.26 6.01
N LEU A 166 -9.39 6.72 6.79
CA LEU A 166 -10.05 7.99 6.54
C LEU A 166 -9.03 9.14 6.59
N ALA A 167 -8.08 9.15 7.52
CA ALA A 167 -7.04 10.17 7.60
C ALA A 167 -6.21 10.26 6.31
N HIS A 168 -5.77 9.12 5.76
CA HIS A 168 -5.10 9.07 4.46
C HIS A 168 -5.98 9.59 3.33
N LEU A 169 -7.25 9.19 3.31
CA LEU A 169 -8.20 9.64 2.30
C LEU A 169 -8.42 11.15 2.35
N LEU A 170 -8.61 11.73 3.55
CA LEU A 170 -8.88 13.16 3.72
C LEU A 170 -7.67 14.01 3.32
N THR A 171 -6.47 13.61 3.75
CA THR A 171 -5.23 14.33 3.41
C THR A 171 -4.89 14.20 1.92
N ALA A 172 -5.11 13.03 1.31
CA ALA A 172 -4.98 12.85 -0.14
C ALA A 172 -5.99 13.72 -0.91
N ARG A 173 -7.23 13.78 -0.44
CA ARG A 173 -8.29 14.64 -1.02
C ARG A 173 -7.95 16.11 -0.96
N ALA A 174 -7.42 16.56 0.17
CA ALA A 174 -6.96 17.94 0.35
C ALA A 174 -5.85 18.30 -0.66
N ALA A 175 -5.05 17.31 -1.08
CA ALA A 175 -4.01 17.44 -2.10
C ALA A 175 -4.52 17.25 -3.55
N GLY A 176 -5.83 17.11 -3.77
CA GLY A 176 -6.41 16.90 -5.10
C GLY A 176 -6.34 15.46 -5.62
N VAL A 177 -5.93 14.50 -4.79
CA VAL A 177 -5.89 13.08 -5.14
C VAL A 177 -7.23 12.42 -4.77
N PRO A 178 -7.87 11.63 -5.65
CA PRO A 178 -9.14 11.02 -5.32
C PRO A 178 -9.09 10.05 -4.12
N GLY A 179 -8.08 9.19 -4.03
CA GLY A 179 -8.00 8.23 -2.93
C GLY A 179 -9.09 7.14 -2.98
N ARG A 180 -8.71 5.89 -2.65
CA ARG A 180 -9.66 4.76 -2.61
C ARG A 180 -9.33 3.81 -1.49
N ILE A 181 -10.27 3.64 -0.57
CA ILE A 181 -10.17 2.64 0.48
C ILE A 181 -10.51 1.27 -0.12
N ARG A 182 -9.63 0.31 0.09
CA ARG A 182 -9.79 -1.07 -0.37
C ARG A 182 -9.35 -2.02 0.72
N VAL A 183 -10.00 -3.18 0.78
CA VAL A 183 -9.54 -4.31 1.59
C VAL A 183 -8.62 -5.16 0.73
N ASP A 184 -7.44 -5.48 1.25
CA ASP A 184 -6.41 -6.26 0.60
C ASP A 184 -5.77 -7.25 1.60
N THR A 185 -4.90 -8.12 1.10
CA THR A 185 -4.13 -9.06 1.89
C THR A 185 -2.65 -8.67 1.86
N ARG A 186 -2.04 -8.61 3.03
CA ARG A 186 -0.60 -8.38 3.22
C ARG A 186 -0.04 -9.61 3.95
N LEU A 187 0.59 -10.52 3.19
CA LEU A 187 0.92 -11.87 3.66
C LEU A 187 -0.34 -12.56 4.24
N GLN A 188 -0.32 -13.01 5.48
CA GLN A 188 -1.45 -13.61 6.18
C GLN A 188 -2.47 -12.59 6.74
N PHE A 189 -2.15 -11.29 6.75
CA PHE A 189 -2.99 -10.27 7.36
C PHE A 189 -4.04 -9.74 6.40
N LEU A 190 -5.25 -9.56 6.91
CA LEU A 190 -6.28 -8.75 6.26
C LEU A 190 -6.00 -7.27 6.59
N ALA A 191 -5.89 -6.43 5.58
CA ALA A 191 -5.61 -5.01 5.75
C ALA A 191 -6.63 -4.17 4.97
N ALA A 192 -7.15 -3.12 5.59
CA ALA A 192 -7.64 -1.98 4.83
C ALA A 192 -6.43 -1.17 4.35
N GLN A 193 -6.56 -0.50 3.22
CA GLN A 193 -5.54 0.41 2.70
C GLN A 193 -6.20 1.47 1.82
N THR A 194 -5.69 2.69 1.88
CA THR A 194 -6.07 3.79 1.01
C THR A 194 -5.08 3.91 -0.13
N ASP A 195 -5.53 3.64 -1.35
CA ASP A 195 -4.77 3.87 -2.56
C ASP A 195 -4.64 5.37 -2.82
N VAL A 196 -3.50 5.93 -2.43
CA VAL A 196 -3.13 7.35 -2.60
C VAL A 196 -2.08 7.53 -3.71
N SER A 197 -2.00 6.61 -4.69
CA SER A 197 -0.92 6.60 -5.70
C SER A 197 -0.79 7.90 -6.51
N GLY A 198 -1.85 8.71 -6.63
CA GLY A 198 -1.76 10.04 -7.25
C GLY A 198 -0.85 11.03 -6.50
N ILE A 199 -0.53 10.77 -5.22
CA ILE A 199 0.27 11.68 -4.40
C ILE A 199 1.74 11.78 -4.84
N TRP A 200 2.21 10.85 -5.68
CA TRP A 200 3.57 10.87 -6.20
C TRP A 200 3.91 12.12 -7.02
N LEU A 201 2.90 12.81 -7.54
CA LEU A 201 3.04 14.08 -8.25
C LEU A 201 3.02 15.30 -7.32
N ALA A 202 2.65 15.12 -6.04
CA ALA A 202 2.65 16.20 -5.07
C ALA A 202 4.06 16.46 -4.51
N GLU A 203 4.26 17.66 -4.00
CA GLU A 203 5.48 18.05 -3.30
C GLU A 203 5.75 17.16 -2.08
N ARG A 204 7.04 17.07 -1.70
CA ARG A 204 7.49 16.18 -0.64
C ARG A 204 6.75 16.37 0.68
N ARG A 205 6.52 17.61 1.10
CA ARG A 205 5.80 17.91 2.35
C ARG A 205 4.41 17.28 2.35
N ILE A 206 3.67 17.42 1.24
CA ILE A 206 2.33 16.88 1.09
C ILE A 206 2.37 15.35 1.10
N ARG A 207 3.32 14.74 0.37
CA ARG A 207 3.50 13.27 0.38
C ARG A 207 3.71 12.74 1.80
N LEU A 208 4.63 13.35 2.55
CA LEU A 208 4.93 12.96 3.92
C LEU A 208 3.73 13.14 4.85
N THR A 209 2.97 14.24 4.70
CA THR A 209 1.71 14.43 5.45
C THR A 209 0.72 13.32 5.16
N VAL A 210 0.53 12.95 3.88
CA VAL A 210 -0.39 11.85 3.52
C VAL A 210 0.12 10.52 4.07
N TYR A 211 1.42 10.21 3.97
CA TYR A 211 1.97 8.96 4.51
C TYR A 211 1.85 8.85 6.03
N LEU A 212 1.96 9.96 6.76
CA LEU A 212 1.89 9.97 8.22
C LEU A 212 0.48 10.18 8.77
N ALA A 213 -0.52 10.41 7.92
CA ALA A 213 -1.86 10.81 8.35
C ALA A 213 -2.53 9.77 9.26
N GLY A 214 -2.50 8.50 8.88
CA GLY A 214 -3.04 7.39 9.70
C GLY A 214 -2.34 7.29 11.05
N ILE A 215 -1.01 7.19 11.04
CA ILE A 215 -0.17 7.15 12.27
C ILE A 215 -0.44 8.35 13.18
N ALA A 216 -0.60 9.55 12.61
CA ALA A 216 -0.88 10.75 13.41
C ALA A 216 -2.24 10.68 14.11
N VAL A 217 -3.26 10.11 13.46
CA VAL A 217 -4.58 9.87 14.08
C VAL A 217 -4.47 8.82 15.18
N ASP A 218 -3.88 7.66 14.90
CA ASP A 218 -3.68 6.57 15.87
C ASP A 218 -2.95 7.08 17.13
N ALA A 219 -1.84 7.79 16.94
CA ALA A 219 -1.06 8.38 18.03
C ALA A 219 -1.84 9.45 18.79
N SER A 220 -2.71 10.21 18.12
CA SER A 220 -3.55 11.23 18.77
C SER A 220 -4.66 10.60 19.60
N VAL A 221 -5.27 9.50 19.13
CA VAL A 221 -6.27 8.73 19.88
C VAL A 221 -5.63 8.11 21.12
N LEU A 222 -4.46 7.48 20.97
CA LEU A 222 -3.67 6.96 22.09
C LEU A 222 -3.35 8.06 23.11
N ALA A 223 -2.81 9.19 22.65
CA ALA A 223 -2.48 10.31 23.53
C ALA A 223 -3.71 10.87 24.27
N GLY A 224 -4.85 10.98 23.58
CA GLY A 224 -6.12 11.35 24.19
C GLY A 224 -6.55 10.39 25.31
N CYS A 225 -6.39 9.07 25.10
CA CYS A 225 -6.70 8.07 26.12
C CYS A 225 -5.77 8.15 27.33
N LEU A 226 -4.48 8.36 27.11
CA LEU A 226 -3.49 8.51 28.18
C LEU A 226 -3.74 9.78 29.01
N LEU A 227 -4.02 10.90 28.35
CA LEU A 227 -4.35 12.16 29.02
C LEU A 227 -5.69 12.07 29.76
N GLY A 228 -6.71 11.46 29.13
CA GLY A 228 -8.00 11.22 29.78
C GLY A 228 -7.84 10.39 31.06
N THR A 229 -7.03 9.33 31.00
CA THR A 229 -6.68 8.51 32.16
C THR A 229 -5.94 9.31 33.23
N ALA A 230 -5.00 10.18 32.84
CA ALA A 230 -4.23 11.01 33.76
C ALA A 230 -5.07 12.08 34.48
N LEU A 231 -6.11 12.62 33.81
CA LEU A 231 -6.94 13.71 34.31
C LEU A 231 -8.17 13.23 35.08
N PHE A 232 -8.80 12.14 34.62
CA PHE A 232 -10.09 11.68 35.11
C PHE A 232 -10.04 10.29 35.78
N GLY A 233 -8.87 9.65 35.78
CA GLY A 233 -8.69 8.28 36.27
C GLY A 233 -8.89 7.22 35.19
N GLY A 234 -8.43 6.00 35.48
CA GLY A 234 -8.52 4.88 34.55
C GLY A 234 -9.93 4.36 34.36
N ASN A 235 -10.30 4.11 33.11
CA ASN A 235 -11.50 3.36 32.73
C ASN A 235 -11.09 2.24 31.76
N VAL A 236 -11.81 1.12 31.81
CA VAL A 236 -11.72 0.00 30.87
C VAL A 236 -11.70 0.47 29.43
N LEU A 237 -12.64 1.33 29.02
CA LEU A 237 -12.75 1.77 27.63
C LEU A 237 -11.47 2.46 27.13
N LEU A 238 -10.96 3.43 27.90
CA LEU A 238 -9.72 4.14 27.56
C LEU A 238 -8.53 3.19 27.52
N SER A 239 -8.50 2.22 28.45
CA SER A 239 -7.43 1.24 28.54
C SER A 239 -7.42 0.31 27.32
N VAL A 240 -8.58 -0.20 26.91
CA VAL A 240 -8.73 -1.08 25.75
C VAL A 240 -8.36 -0.32 24.48
N ILE A 241 -8.92 0.89 24.25
CA ILE A 241 -8.56 1.72 23.09
C ILE A 241 -7.06 2.00 23.04
N ALA A 242 -6.46 2.41 24.16
CA ALA A 242 -5.03 2.67 24.22
C ALA A 242 -4.18 1.43 23.91
N LEU A 243 -4.54 0.25 24.44
CA LEU A 243 -3.82 -1.00 24.11
C LEU A 243 -3.98 -1.41 22.66
N THR A 244 -5.17 -1.24 22.08
CA THR A 244 -5.43 -1.53 20.67
C THR A 244 -4.62 -0.57 19.77
N GLU A 245 -4.58 0.72 20.09
CA GLU A 245 -3.76 1.71 19.36
C GLU A 245 -2.25 1.47 19.51
N MET A 246 -1.79 1.14 20.72
CA MET A 246 -0.38 0.76 20.94
C MET A 246 0.01 -0.44 20.07
N THR A 247 -0.89 -1.42 19.96
CA THR A 247 -0.70 -2.60 19.10
C THR A 247 -0.70 -2.20 17.62
N GLY A 248 -1.67 -1.37 17.19
CA GLY A 248 -1.75 -0.85 15.83
C GLY A 248 -0.49 -0.08 15.41
N LEU A 249 -0.04 0.85 16.24
CA LEU A 249 1.21 1.60 16.04
C LEU A 249 2.45 0.70 16.02
N ALA A 250 2.52 -0.32 16.87
CA ALA A 250 3.59 -1.30 16.83
C ALA A 250 3.62 -2.07 15.49
N LEU A 251 2.44 -2.42 14.94
CA LEU A 251 2.34 -3.07 13.63
C LEU A 251 2.77 -2.16 12.48
N GLN A 252 2.70 -0.83 12.60
CA GLN A 252 3.21 0.09 11.57
C GLN A 252 4.72 -0.04 11.34
N PHE A 253 5.47 -0.53 12.33
CA PHE A 253 6.90 -0.84 12.19
C PHE A 253 7.17 -2.11 11.36
N PHE A 254 6.15 -2.81 10.88
CA PHE A 254 6.33 -3.93 9.95
C PHE A 254 6.55 -3.38 8.52
N VAL A 255 7.57 -2.51 8.38
CA VAL A 255 7.93 -1.77 7.16
C VAL A 255 8.09 -2.72 5.96
N PHE A 256 8.53 -3.95 6.18
CA PHE A 256 8.65 -4.96 5.11
C PHE A 256 7.31 -5.33 4.44
N MET A 257 6.17 -5.13 5.10
CA MET A 257 4.82 -5.37 4.55
C MET A 257 4.30 -4.18 3.73
N ARG A 258 5.09 -3.11 3.60
CA ARG A 258 4.74 -1.84 2.97
C ARG A 258 3.59 -1.13 3.71
N THR A 259 3.74 -0.98 5.02
CA THR A 259 2.95 -0.12 5.91
C THR A 259 3.23 1.37 5.63
N ASP A 260 2.63 2.29 6.38
CA ASP A 260 2.85 3.73 6.16
C ASP A 260 4.31 4.15 6.30
N LEU A 261 5.00 3.60 7.30
CA LEU A 261 6.41 3.87 7.54
C LEU A 261 7.30 3.39 6.37
N TYR A 262 6.85 2.43 5.56
CA TYR A 262 7.57 2.06 4.34
C TYR A 262 7.62 3.20 3.34
N PHE A 263 6.50 3.92 3.12
CA PHE A 263 6.49 5.02 2.17
C PHE A 263 7.34 6.19 2.65
N LEU A 264 7.35 6.45 3.97
CA LEU A 264 8.29 7.38 4.59
C LEU A 264 9.75 6.98 4.34
N VAL A 265 10.12 5.73 4.66
CA VAL A 265 11.50 5.24 4.48
C VAL A 265 11.90 5.26 3.02
N GLN A 266 11.00 4.89 2.11
CA GLN A 266 11.23 4.93 0.66
C GLN A 266 11.52 6.34 0.17
N ASP A 267 10.72 7.33 0.56
CA ASP A 267 10.91 8.73 0.19
C ASP A 267 12.22 9.30 0.79
N LEU A 268 12.53 8.95 2.05
CA LEU A 268 13.80 9.32 2.70
C LEU A 268 15.02 8.65 2.06
N ALA A 269 14.86 7.43 1.54
CA ALA A 269 15.91 6.70 0.83
C ALA A 269 16.15 7.25 -0.58
N GLY A 270 15.20 8.01 -1.14
CA GLY A 270 15.22 8.43 -2.54
C GLY A 270 15.03 7.27 -3.51
N CYS A 271 14.41 6.18 -3.07
CA CYS A 271 14.13 5.01 -3.91
C CYS A 271 12.73 5.15 -4.51
N ARG A 272 12.60 4.95 -5.83
CA ARG A 272 11.28 4.99 -6.48
C ARG A 272 10.41 3.79 -6.10
N ASN A 273 11.03 2.62 -5.87
CA ASN A 273 10.32 1.43 -5.42
C ASN A 273 11.24 0.51 -4.60
N LEU A 274 11.40 0.85 -3.31
CA LEU A 274 12.32 0.13 -2.42
C LEU A 274 12.01 -1.37 -2.32
N TYR A 275 10.72 -1.74 -2.30
CA TYR A 275 10.27 -3.13 -2.26
C TYR A 275 10.66 -3.91 -3.52
N ALA A 276 10.44 -3.33 -4.70
CA ALA A 276 10.77 -3.99 -5.96
C ALA A 276 12.29 -4.17 -6.10
N ASP A 277 13.07 -3.14 -5.79
CA ASP A 277 14.54 -3.20 -5.85
C ASP A 277 15.09 -4.24 -4.87
N ALA A 278 14.55 -4.27 -3.64
CA ALA A 278 14.93 -5.25 -2.65
C ALA A 278 14.54 -6.69 -3.02
N THR A 279 13.37 -6.87 -3.64
CA THR A 279 12.93 -8.18 -4.15
C THR A 279 13.84 -8.64 -5.29
N ALA A 280 14.17 -7.75 -6.23
CA ALA A 280 15.11 -8.04 -7.32
C ALA A 280 16.49 -8.43 -6.79
N PHE A 281 16.98 -7.71 -5.77
CA PHE A 281 18.24 -8.03 -5.11
C PHE A 281 18.23 -9.39 -4.41
N VAL A 282 17.17 -9.72 -3.67
CA VAL A 282 17.02 -11.05 -3.04
C VAL A 282 16.99 -12.16 -4.09
N LEU A 283 16.24 -11.99 -5.18
CA LEU A 283 16.20 -12.96 -6.29
C LEU A 283 17.56 -13.11 -6.97
N HIS A 284 18.30 -12.00 -7.13
CA HIS A 284 19.68 -12.03 -7.62
C HIS A 284 20.58 -12.88 -6.70
N LEU A 285 20.50 -12.68 -5.38
CA LEU A 285 21.27 -13.48 -4.42
C LEU A 285 20.91 -14.97 -4.48
N LEU A 286 19.63 -15.31 -4.55
CA LEU A 286 19.17 -16.70 -4.68
C LEU A 286 19.68 -17.36 -5.97
N ARG A 287 19.65 -16.64 -7.09
CA ARG A 287 20.22 -17.12 -8.37
C ARG A 287 21.72 -17.35 -8.27
N ARG A 288 22.45 -16.46 -7.59
CA ARG A 288 23.89 -16.64 -7.35
C ARG A 288 24.18 -17.87 -6.50
N VAL A 289 23.41 -18.12 -5.45
CA VAL A 289 23.53 -19.36 -4.64
C VAL A 289 23.24 -20.59 -5.51
N ALA A 290 22.25 -20.51 -6.41
CA ALA A 290 21.95 -21.55 -7.39
C ALA A 290 22.91 -21.59 -8.59
N ARG A 291 24.00 -20.82 -8.58
CA ARG A 291 25.01 -20.71 -9.67
C ARG A 291 24.43 -20.33 -11.04
N ALA A 292 23.28 -19.66 -11.07
CA ALA A 292 22.69 -19.13 -12.30
C ALA A 292 23.27 -17.75 -12.65
N SER A 293 23.45 -17.49 -13.95
CA SER A 293 23.86 -16.16 -14.44
C SER A 293 22.79 -15.12 -14.12
N THR A 294 23.21 -14.00 -13.55
CA THR A 294 22.32 -12.86 -13.24
C THR A 294 23.13 -11.58 -13.21
N SER A 295 22.57 -10.49 -13.75
CA SER A 295 23.12 -9.14 -13.59
C SER A 295 22.83 -8.61 -12.19
N ASP A 296 23.71 -7.74 -11.67
CA ASP A 296 23.48 -7.04 -10.40
C ASP A 296 22.38 -5.97 -10.58
N PRO A 297 21.20 -6.13 -9.95
CA PRO A 297 20.11 -5.16 -10.07
C PRO A 297 20.46 -3.80 -9.44
N LEU A 298 21.50 -3.72 -8.61
CA LEU A 298 21.90 -2.51 -7.90
C LEU A 298 22.96 -1.69 -8.62
N ALA A 299 23.46 -2.15 -9.78
CA ALA A 299 24.61 -1.54 -10.46
C ALA A 299 24.37 -0.06 -10.83
N GLY A 300 23.14 0.30 -11.20
CA GLY A 300 22.75 1.66 -11.59
C GLY A 300 22.31 2.58 -10.44
N LEU A 301 22.30 2.10 -9.19
CA LEU A 301 21.82 2.88 -8.05
C LEU A 301 22.95 3.68 -7.38
N GLU A 302 22.60 4.81 -6.79
CA GLU A 302 23.53 5.60 -5.98
C GLU A 302 23.98 4.82 -4.73
N ARG A 303 25.13 5.20 -4.15
CA ARG A 303 25.68 4.52 -2.96
C ARG A 303 24.69 4.50 -1.79
N ARG A 304 23.94 5.59 -1.59
CA ARG A 304 22.92 5.72 -0.53
C ARG A 304 21.76 4.75 -0.78
N GLN A 305 21.16 4.80 -1.97
CA GLN A 305 20.06 3.91 -2.38
C GLN A 305 20.46 2.44 -2.23
N ARG A 306 21.66 2.06 -2.67
CA ARG A 306 22.19 0.69 -2.50
C ARG A 306 22.22 0.22 -1.06
N ARG A 307 22.63 1.09 -0.11
CA ARG A 307 22.64 0.76 1.32
C ARG A 307 21.23 0.52 1.84
N PHE A 308 20.29 1.40 1.50
CA PHE A 308 18.89 1.23 1.88
C PHE A 308 18.27 -0.04 1.31
N VAL A 309 18.52 -0.34 0.03
CA VAL A 309 18.01 -1.58 -0.60
C VAL A 309 18.56 -2.81 0.12
N ARG A 310 19.86 -2.86 0.42
CA ARG A 310 20.46 -4.01 1.15
C ARG A 310 19.89 -4.20 2.55
N LEU A 311 19.78 -3.11 3.32
CA LEU A 311 19.21 -3.15 4.67
C LEU A 311 17.74 -3.59 4.62
N TYR A 312 16.97 -3.01 3.71
CA TYR A 312 15.57 -3.34 3.53
C TYR A 312 15.39 -4.79 3.03
N SER A 313 16.27 -5.31 2.17
CA SER A 313 16.26 -6.72 1.75
C SER A 313 16.46 -7.67 2.94
N ALA A 314 17.37 -7.36 3.86
CA ALA A 314 17.57 -8.15 5.07
C ALA A 314 16.31 -8.12 5.96
N LEU A 315 15.75 -6.94 6.19
CA LEU A 315 14.50 -6.76 6.92
C LEU A 315 13.32 -7.49 6.24
N LEU A 316 13.24 -7.44 4.92
CA LEU A 316 12.21 -8.08 4.12
C LEU A 316 12.24 -9.60 4.30
N VAL A 317 13.41 -10.22 4.16
CA VAL A 317 13.55 -11.67 4.31
C VAL A 317 13.31 -12.09 5.76
N ALA A 318 13.97 -11.43 6.73
CA ALA A 318 13.85 -11.78 8.14
C ALA A 318 12.42 -11.57 8.66
N GLY A 319 11.81 -10.41 8.38
CA GLY A 319 10.45 -10.08 8.80
C GLY A 319 9.41 -10.99 8.16
N THR A 320 9.52 -11.26 6.85
CA THR A 320 8.62 -12.20 6.17
C THR A 320 8.77 -13.61 6.73
N GLY A 321 10.00 -14.09 6.92
CA GLY A 321 10.28 -15.40 7.48
C GLY A 321 9.71 -15.56 8.90
N LEU A 322 9.93 -14.57 9.77
CA LEU A 322 9.40 -14.56 11.13
C LEU A 322 7.87 -14.55 11.14
N CYS A 323 7.24 -13.68 10.36
CA CYS A 323 5.78 -13.59 10.29
C CYS A 323 5.16 -14.89 9.75
N LEU A 324 5.75 -15.51 8.72
CA LEU A 324 5.27 -16.79 8.22
C LEU A 324 5.51 -17.91 9.23
N GLY A 325 6.63 -17.89 9.95
CA GLY A 325 6.93 -18.83 11.03
C GLY A 325 5.91 -18.76 12.15
N VAL A 326 5.62 -17.57 12.67
CA VAL A 326 4.57 -17.35 13.68
C VAL A 326 3.21 -17.80 13.16
N PHE A 327 2.88 -17.47 11.91
CA PHE A 327 1.62 -17.87 11.32
C PHE A 327 1.47 -19.40 11.24
N LEU A 328 2.48 -20.10 10.71
CA LEU A 328 2.42 -21.55 10.51
C LEU A 328 2.55 -22.35 11.81
N LEU A 329 3.42 -21.91 12.73
CA LEU A 329 3.74 -22.66 13.95
C LEU A 329 2.83 -22.32 15.13
N ILE A 330 2.20 -21.14 15.12
CA ILE A 330 1.38 -20.66 16.24
C ILE A 330 -0.05 -20.40 15.78
N SER A 331 -0.26 -19.49 14.83
CA SER A 331 -1.61 -19.06 14.46
C SER A 331 -2.45 -20.18 13.86
N VAL A 332 -1.88 -20.98 12.94
CA VAL A 332 -2.60 -22.09 12.30
C VAL A 332 -3.00 -23.18 13.32
N PRO A 333 -2.07 -23.74 14.14
CA PRO A 333 -2.45 -24.71 15.18
C PRO A 333 -3.45 -24.15 16.18
N PHE A 334 -3.28 -22.89 16.60
CA PHE A 334 -4.22 -22.21 17.48
C PHE A 334 -5.63 -22.14 16.87
N THR A 335 -5.76 -21.68 15.62
CA THR A 335 -7.05 -21.60 14.93
C THR A 335 -7.68 -22.98 14.74
N VAL A 336 -6.91 -24.00 14.37
CA VAL A 336 -7.42 -25.37 14.23
C VAL A 336 -7.90 -25.91 15.58
N ALA A 337 -7.13 -25.73 16.65
CA ALA A 337 -7.53 -26.15 17.99
C ALA A 337 -8.78 -25.42 18.49
N LEU A 338 -8.89 -24.12 18.21
CA LEU A 338 -10.06 -23.31 18.54
C LEU A 338 -11.31 -23.84 17.81
N LEU A 339 -11.21 -24.06 16.49
CA LEU A 339 -12.31 -24.61 15.69
C LEU A 339 -12.74 -26.00 16.16
N ALA A 340 -11.76 -26.88 16.45
CA ALA A 340 -12.03 -28.22 16.95
C ALA A 340 -12.78 -28.18 18.30
N ARG A 341 -12.38 -27.30 19.23
CA ARG A 341 -13.05 -27.11 20.53
C ARG A 341 -14.46 -26.57 20.37
N SER A 342 -14.69 -25.60 19.48
CA SER A 342 -16.03 -25.06 19.24
C SER A 342 -16.96 -26.12 18.64
N ILE A 343 -16.49 -26.95 17.71
CA ILE A 343 -17.29 -28.05 17.11
C ILE A 343 -17.64 -29.12 18.16
N ASP A 344 -16.67 -29.50 18.99
CA ASP A 344 -16.85 -30.48 20.06
C ASP A 344 -17.84 -29.95 21.13
N GLY A 345 -17.75 -28.66 21.48
CA GLY A 345 -18.71 -27.99 22.37
C GLY A 345 -20.14 -27.99 21.85
N LEU A 346 -20.34 -27.85 20.53
CA LEU A 346 -21.66 -27.96 19.91
C LEU A 346 -22.24 -29.37 20.00
N SER A 347 -21.38 -30.40 20.00
CA SER A 347 -21.80 -31.80 20.00
C SER A 347 -22.19 -32.33 21.38
N ARG A 348 -21.74 -31.68 22.46
CA ARG A 348 -22.05 -32.10 23.84
C ARG A 348 -23.38 -31.58 24.39
N HIS A 349 -23.98 -30.53 23.80
CA HIS A 349 -25.30 -29.98 24.17
C HIS A 349 -25.54 -29.69 25.67
N ASP A 350 -24.50 -29.56 26.49
CA ASP A 350 -24.65 -29.51 27.96
C ASP A 350 -25.14 -28.15 28.49
N ASP A 351 -24.89 -27.04 27.77
CA ASP A 351 -25.26 -25.67 28.20
C ASP A 351 -25.52 -24.73 27.00
N MET A 352 -26.61 -23.94 27.07
CA MET A 352 -26.98 -22.98 26.03
C MET A 352 -25.93 -21.88 25.85
N LEU A 353 -25.27 -21.44 26.91
CA LEU A 353 -24.21 -20.42 26.82
C LEU A 353 -22.99 -20.95 26.05
N GLY A 354 -22.61 -22.21 26.29
CA GLY A 354 -21.54 -22.88 25.54
C GLY A 354 -21.87 -23.05 24.05
N VAL A 355 -23.12 -23.37 23.72
CA VAL A 355 -23.58 -23.44 22.32
C VAL A 355 -23.50 -22.07 21.64
N VAL A 356 -23.95 -21.00 22.29
CA VAL A 356 -23.88 -19.64 21.75
C VAL A 356 -22.43 -19.19 21.54
N ASP A 357 -21.55 -19.41 22.53
CA ASP A 357 -20.12 -19.07 22.44
C ASP A 357 -19.43 -19.81 21.28
N ALA A 358 -19.74 -21.10 21.11
CA ALA A 358 -19.22 -21.89 20.00
C ALA A 358 -19.70 -21.39 18.64
N LEU A 359 -21.00 -21.07 18.49
CA LEU A 359 -21.55 -20.52 17.25
C LEU A 359 -20.94 -19.16 16.90
N VAL A 360 -20.78 -18.27 17.89
CA VAL A 360 -20.17 -16.96 17.67
C VAL A 360 -18.70 -17.10 17.27
N THR A 361 -17.94 -17.95 17.96
CA THR A 361 -16.54 -18.22 17.63
C THR A 361 -16.39 -18.73 16.20
N LEU A 362 -17.18 -19.74 15.81
CA LEU A 362 -17.19 -20.25 14.43
C LEU A 362 -17.57 -19.16 13.43
N GLY A 363 -18.58 -18.35 13.73
CA GLY A 363 -19.02 -17.25 12.89
C GLY A 363 -17.95 -16.19 12.68
N VAL A 364 -17.25 -15.76 13.74
CA VAL A 364 -16.16 -14.77 13.67
C VAL A 364 -14.99 -15.31 12.85
N VAL A 365 -14.54 -16.55 13.13
CA VAL A 365 -13.42 -17.15 12.40
C VAL A 365 -13.78 -17.36 10.93
N ALA A 366 -14.94 -17.95 10.63
CA ALA A 366 -15.39 -18.17 9.25
C ALA A 366 -15.59 -16.84 8.50
N GLY A 367 -16.15 -15.83 9.16
CA GLY A 367 -16.31 -14.48 8.61
C GLY A 367 -14.96 -13.85 8.24
N TYR A 368 -14.01 -13.84 9.18
CA TYR A 368 -12.65 -13.32 8.92
C TYR A 368 -11.98 -14.05 7.76
N GLN A 369 -11.96 -15.38 7.77
CA GLN A 369 -11.35 -16.20 6.73
C GLN A 369 -12.04 -16.04 5.37
N GLY A 370 -13.38 -15.88 5.36
CA GLY A 370 -14.15 -15.62 4.15
C GLY A 370 -13.81 -14.27 3.51
N VAL A 371 -13.69 -13.20 4.33
CA VAL A 371 -13.25 -11.88 3.85
C VAL A 371 -11.82 -11.93 3.32
N TRP A 372 -10.92 -12.61 4.05
CA TRP A 372 -9.54 -12.81 3.61
C TRP A 372 -9.46 -13.56 2.27
N ALA A 373 -10.15 -14.70 2.14
CA ALA A 373 -10.15 -15.50 0.92
C ALA A 373 -10.70 -14.71 -0.27
N ARG A 374 -11.78 -13.95 -0.06
CA ARG A 374 -12.35 -13.05 -1.08
C ARG A 374 -11.36 -11.97 -1.51
N ALA A 375 -10.69 -11.31 -0.56
CA ALA A 375 -9.69 -10.29 -0.85
C ALA A 375 -8.49 -10.89 -1.62
N TRP A 376 -8.00 -12.05 -1.19
CA TRP A 376 -6.92 -12.78 -1.84
C TRP A 376 -7.28 -13.18 -3.27
N LEU A 377 -8.46 -13.79 -3.48
CA LEU A 377 -8.95 -14.23 -4.79
C LEU A 377 -9.15 -13.05 -5.75
N ARG A 378 -9.63 -11.91 -5.27
CA ARG A 378 -9.75 -10.70 -6.10
C ARG A 378 -8.40 -10.21 -6.61
N ARG A 379 -7.36 -10.25 -5.77
CA ARG A 379 -6.01 -9.81 -6.11
C ARG A 379 -5.23 -10.81 -6.97
N HIS A 380 -5.22 -12.08 -6.58
CA HIS A 380 -4.37 -13.11 -7.17
C HIS A 380 -5.10 -13.97 -8.20
N GLY A 381 -6.43 -14.05 -8.16
CA GLY A 381 -7.25 -14.87 -9.05
C GLY A 381 -6.96 -14.68 -10.54
N PRO A 382 -6.84 -13.44 -11.07
CA PRO A 382 -6.47 -13.25 -12.48
C PRO A 382 -5.07 -13.77 -12.85
N ARG A 383 -4.12 -13.81 -11.92
CA ARG A 383 -2.79 -14.38 -12.14
C ARG A 383 -2.82 -15.90 -12.06
N VAL A 384 -3.54 -16.44 -11.08
CA VAL A 384 -3.76 -17.89 -10.92
C VAL A 384 -4.48 -18.44 -12.14
N ARG A 385 -5.58 -17.82 -12.61
CA ARG A 385 -6.28 -18.24 -13.83
C ARG A 385 -5.37 -18.22 -15.06
N ARG A 386 -4.51 -17.22 -15.20
CA ARG A 386 -3.52 -17.15 -16.30
C ARG A 386 -2.48 -18.26 -16.21
N LEU A 387 -2.02 -18.59 -15.01
CA LEU A 387 -1.08 -19.69 -14.78
C LEU A 387 -1.74 -21.04 -15.06
N VAL A 388 -2.94 -21.27 -14.51
CA VAL A 388 -3.73 -22.48 -14.75
C VAL A 388 -4.02 -22.63 -16.24
N ALA A 389 -4.48 -21.59 -16.94
CA ALA A 389 -4.70 -21.63 -18.39
C ALA A 389 -3.44 -21.91 -19.21
N ARG A 390 -2.24 -21.56 -18.71
CA ARG A 390 -0.96 -21.93 -19.34
C ARG A 390 -0.61 -23.40 -19.12
N LEU A 391 -0.95 -23.94 -17.95
CA LEU A 391 -0.69 -25.34 -17.58
C LEU A 391 -1.73 -26.31 -18.18
N THR A 392 -2.97 -25.87 -18.37
CA THR A 392 -4.07 -26.68 -18.93
C THR A 392 -4.18 -26.56 -20.45
N ARG A 393 -3.37 -25.72 -21.10
CA ARG A 393 -3.22 -25.76 -22.56
C ARG A 393 -2.56 -27.10 -22.91
N PRO A 394 -3.25 -28.01 -23.63
CA PRO A 394 -2.58 -29.20 -24.14
C PRO A 394 -1.40 -28.73 -24.98
N ALA A 395 -0.27 -29.43 -24.86
CA ALA A 395 0.88 -29.21 -25.72
C ALA A 395 0.42 -29.37 -27.17
N ARG A 396 0.05 -28.26 -27.82
CA ARG A 396 -0.03 -28.24 -29.27
C ARG A 396 1.38 -28.59 -29.70
N SER A 397 1.48 -29.75 -30.35
CA SER A 397 2.64 -30.23 -31.06
C SER A 397 3.40 -29.04 -31.63
N ALA A 398 4.70 -29.03 -31.38
CA ALA A 398 5.65 -28.17 -32.06
C ALA A 398 5.61 -28.51 -33.57
N GLY A 399 4.58 -28.03 -34.25
CA GLY A 399 4.40 -28.08 -35.69
C GLY A 399 4.79 -26.75 -36.27
N LEU A 400 6.01 -26.70 -36.80
CA LEU A 400 6.51 -25.80 -37.85
C LEU A 400 6.27 -24.30 -37.62
N ARG A 401 7.37 -23.59 -37.31
CA ARG A 401 7.52 -22.16 -37.58
C ARG A 401 7.32 -21.94 -39.08
N GLY A 402 6.11 -21.55 -39.49
CA GLY A 402 5.86 -20.97 -40.80
C GLY A 402 6.51 -19.60 -40.85
N VAL A 403 7.70 -19.55 -41.45
CA VAL A 403 8.28 -18.31 -42.01
C VAL A 403 7.28 -17.82 -43.07
N CYS A 404 6.72 -16.63 -42.88
CA CYS A 404 6.09 -15.90 -43.97
C CYS A 404 7.01 -14.72 -44.32
N PRO A 405 7.57 -14.65 -45.55
CA PRO A 405 8.35 -13.51 -46.00
C PRO A 405 7.43 -12.31 -46.34
N PRO A 406 7.98 -11.09 -46.46
CA PRO A 406 7.18 -9.89 -46.68
C PRO A 406 6.60 -9.90 -48.10
N ARG A 407 5.39 -9.37 -48.26
CA ARG A 407 4.89 -8.85 -49.53
C ARG A 407 4.05 -7.61 -49.27
N ASP A 408 4.61 -6.52 -49.78
CA ASP A 408 4.07 -5.24 -50.27
C ASP A 408 2.99 -4.52 -49.45
#